data_AF-A0A662B3L7-F1
#
_entry.id   AF-A0A662B3L7-F1
#
_cell.length_a   1.000
_cell.length_b   1.000
_cell.length_c   1.000
_cell.angle_alpha   90.00
_cell.angle_beta   90.00
_cell.angle_gamma   90.00
#
_symmetry.space_group_name_H-M   'P 1'
#
loop_
_entity.id
_entity.type
_entity.pdbx_description
1 polymer ?
#
loop_
_entity_poly.entity_id
_entity_poly.type
_entity_poly.pdbx_seq_one_letter_code
_entity_poly.pdbx_strand_id
1 'polypeptide(L)'
;SWKGDIKKSGGVVTNIGIHFFDMLSWIFGNMKESQVHLQEYNKASGVLHLDNANVKWFLSIDRNDLPEKAVESGQTTYRSITIDNKEIEFSGGFTDLHTTSYREILDGRGFGISEARNSIEIVHKIRNQSVENRGAYHSFLKK
;
A
#
# COMPACT_ATOMS: atom_id res chain seq x y z
N SER A 1 -14.51 14.61 -2.90
CA SER A 1 -14.74 14.59 -1.44
C SER A 1 -13.46 15.00 -0.72
N TRP A 2 -13.42 15.02 0.63
CA TRP A 2 -12.21 15.34 1.41
C TRP A 2 -11.01 14.43 1.08
N LYS A 3 -11.26 13.21 0.57
CA LYS A 3 -10.21 12.27 0.17
C LYS A 3 -9.30 12.80 -0.95
N GLY A 4 -9.81 13.70 -1.79
CA GLY A 4 -9.04 14.37 -2.84
C GLY A 4 -8.23 15.59 -2.39
N ASP A 5 -8.42 16.05 -1.14
CA ASP A 5 -7.65 17.16 -0.57
C ASP A 5 -6.46 16.59 0.20
N ILE A 6 -5.25 16.76 -0.35
CA ILE A 6 -4.00 16.21 0.22
C ILE A 6 -3.75 16.68 1.65
N LYS A 7 -4.20 17.89 2.02
CA LYS A 7 -4.04 18.44 3.38
C LYS A 7 -4.90 17.69 4.40
N LYS A 8 -5.97 17.03 3.95
CA LYS A 8 -6.90 16.26 4.79
C LYS A 8 -6.65 14.76 4.72
N SER A 9 -6.30 14.25 3.54
CA SER A 9 -6.19 12.80 3.31
C SER A 9 -4.76 12.26 3.37
N GLY A 10 -3.77 13.13 3.17
CA GLY A 10 -2.40 12.69 2.92
C GLY A 10 -2.20 12.05 1.53
N GLY A 11 -3.17 12.14 0.62
CA GLY A 11 -3.05 11.62 -0.75
C GLY A 11 -3.15 10.09 -0.83
N VAL A 12 -2.93 9.53 -2.03
CA VAL A 12 -3.19 8.11 -2.31
C VAL A 12 -2.31 7.17 -1.46
N VAL A 13 -1.06 7.55 -1.21
CA VAL A 13 -0.10 6.77 -0.43
C VAL A 13 -0.58 6.57 1.00
N THR A 14 -1.05 7.63 1.67
CA THR A 14 -1.55 7.52 3.05
C THR A 14 -2.99 7.02 3.08
N ASN A 15 -3.91 7.63 2.34
CA ASN A 15 -5.33 7.34 2.48
C ASN A 15 -5.73 5.96 1.94
N ILE A 16 -4.97 5.39 0.98
CA ILE A 16 -5.25 4.08 0.38
C ILE A 16 -4.14 3.08 0.74
N GLY A 17 -2.88 3.50 0.66
CA GLY A 17 -1.73 2.60 0.80
C GLY A 17 -1.37 2.17 2.22
N ILE A 18 -1.82 2.88 3.26
CA ILE A 18 -1.31 2.70 4.63
C ILE A 18 -1.36 1.24 5.11
N HIS A 19 -2.48 0.54 4.90
CA HIS A 19 -2.64 -0.85 5.35
C HIS A 19 -1.69 -1.82 4.64
N PHE A 20 -1.31 -1.53 3.38
CA PHE A 20 -0.32 -2.36 2.68
C PHE A 20 1.07 -2.13 3.24
N PHE A 21 1.47 -0.87 3.45
CA PHE A 21 2.78 -0.56 4.04
C PHE A 21 2.91 -1.08 5.47
N ASP A 22 1.82 -1.01 6.25
CA ASP A 22 1.71 -1.61 7.57
C ASP A 22 1.95 -3.12 7.52
N MET A 23 1.14 -3.85 6.76
CA MET A 23 1.27 -5.30 6.60
C MET A 23 2.66 -5.71 6.06
N LEU A 24 3.17 -5.02 5.04
CA LEU A 24 4.49 -5.32 4.47
C LEU A 24 5.60 -5.13 5.51
N SER A 25 5.55 -4.04 6.28
CA SER A 25 6.55 -3.77 7.30
C SER A 25 6.43 -4.72 8.50
N TRP A 26 5.21 -5.19 8.81
CA TRP A 26 4.97 -6.20 9.83
C TRP A 26 5.57 -7.56 9.45
N ILE A 27 5.43 -7.97 8.17
CA ILE A 27 5.95 -9.25 7.68
C ILE A 27 7.46 -9.19 7.44
N PHE A 28 7.95 -8.13 6.78
CA PHE A 28 9.31 -8.07 6.24
C PHE A 28 10.26 -7.17 7.03
N GLY A 29 9.79 -6.54 8.12
CA GLY A 29 10.60 -5.71 9.00
C GLY A 29 10.66 -4.24 8.60
N ASN A 30 11.62 -3.52 9.20
CA ASN A 30 11.70 -2.06 9.09
C ASN A 30 12.14 -1.61 7.69
N MET A 31 11.68 -0.42 7.30
CA MET A 31 12.16 0.24 6.09
C MET A 31 13.61 0.68 6.24
N LYS A 32 14.47 0.24 5.33
CA LYS A 32 15.83 0.74 5.13
C LYS A 32 15.87 1.90 4.15
N GLU A 33 15.23 1.72 3.00
CA GLU A 33 15.24 2.69 1.91
C GLU A 33 13.87 2.74 1.21
N SER A 34 13.53 3.91 0.66
CA SER A 34 12.37 4.09 -0.19
C SER A 34 12.80 4.86 -1.45
N GLN A 35 12.23 4.48 -2.59
CA GLN A 35 12.37 5.15 -3.87
C GLN A 35 10.98 5.40 -4.44
N VAL A 36 10.71 6.62 -4.90
CA VAL A 36 9.42 7.00 -5.49
C VAL A 36 9.62 7.19 -6.98
N HIS A 37 8.83 6.48 -7.79
CA HIS A 37 8.89 6.49 -9.26
C HIS A 37 7.70 7.20 -9.90
N LEU A 38 6.59 7.33 -9.17
CA LEU A 38 5.41 8.07 -9.59
C LEU A 38 4.72 8.63 -8.36
N GLN A 39 4.32 9.90 -8.42
CA GLN A 39 3.51 10.53 -7.37
C GLN A 39 2.54 11.53 -7.99
N GLU A 40 1.33 11.05 -8.25
CA GLU A 40 0.21 11.83 -8.77
C GLU A 40 -0.94 11.86 -7.75
N TYR A 41 -1.99 12.62 -8.04
CA TYR A 41 -3.13 12.75 -7.13
C TYR A 41 -3.93 11.44 -6.99
N ASN A 42 -3.95 10.59 -8.03
CA ASN A 42 -4.72 9.34 -8.11
C ASN A 42 -3.87 8.08 -8.20
N LYS A 43 -2.55 8.19 -8.35
CA LYS A 43 -1.66 7.02 -8.45
C LYS A 43 -0.26 7.33 -7.93
N ALA A 44 0.40 6.31 -7.41
CA ALA A 44 1.77 6.38 -6.93
C ALA A 44 2.46 5.02 -7.10
N SER A 45 3.77 5.05 -7.30
CA SER A 45 4.58 3.84 -7.44
C SER A 45 5.99 4.05 -6.94
N GLY A 46 6.64 2.98 -6.55
CA GLY A 46 8.00 3.03 -6.05
C GLY A 46 8.56 1.67 -5.68
N VAL A 47 9.68 1.71 -4.96
CA VAL A 47 10.30 0.56 -4.32
C VAL A 47 10.48 0.85 -2.84
N LEU A 48 10.22 -0.16 -2.03
CA LEU A 48 10.46 -0.16 -0.59
C LEU A 48 11.45 -1.27 -0.27
N HIS A 49 12.60 -0.90 0.27
CA HIS A 49 13.60 -1.84 0.77
C HIS A 49 13.36 -2.02 2.27
N LEU A 50 12.85 -3.19 2.63
CA LEU A 50 12.61 -3.64 4.00
C LEU A 50 13.73 -4.58 4.43
N ASP A 51 13.86 -4.82 5.73
CA ASP A 51 14.88 -5.70 6.30
C ASP A 51 14.99 -7.07 5.59
N ASN A 52 13.84 -7.64 5.20
CA ASN A 52 13.76 -8.98 4.62
C ASN A 52 13.11 -9.02 3.22
N ALA A 53 12.84 -7.88 2.59
CA ALA A 53 12.22 -7.85 1.26
C ALA A 53 12.47 -6.56 0.47
N ASN A 54 12.56 -6.70 -0.86
CA ASN A 54 12.53 -5.57 -1.78
C ASN A 54 11.17 -5.55 -2.49
N VAL A 55 10.32 -4.58 -2.13
CA VAL A 55 8.93 -4.52 -2.59
C VAL A 55 8.78 -3.44 -3.65
N LYS A 56 8.51 -3.85 -4.89
CA LYS A 56 8.01 -2.93 -5.92
C LYS A 56 6.51 -2.75 -5.68
N TRP A 57 6.03 -1.52 -5.60
CA TRP A 57 4.63 -1.24 -5.28
C TRP A 57 4.01 -0.27 -6.29
N PHE A 58 2.70 -0.41 -6.49
CA PHE A 58 1.89 0.45 -7.33
C PHE A 58 0.50 0.59 -6.70
N LEU A 59 0.07 1.83 -6.51
CA LEU A 59 -1.23 2.19 -5.95
C LEU A 59 -1.95 3.06 -6.97
N SER A 60 -3.21 2.73 -7.28
CA SER A 60 -4.03 3.54 -8.17
C SER A 60 -5.50 3.46 -7.77
N ILE A 61 -6.20 4.58 -7.92
CA ILE A 61 -7.68 4.65 -7.89
C ILE A 61 -8.28 4.85 -9.29
N ASP A 62 -7.45 4.79 -10.33
CA ASP A 62 -7.86 4.88 -11.72
C ASP A 62 -8.30 3.49 -12.23
N ARG A 63 -9.53 3.40 -12.73
CA ARG A 63 -10.09 2.15 -13.26
C ARG A 63 -9.30 1.64 -14.47
N ASN A 64 -8.65 2.53 -15.22
CA ASN A 64 -7.86 2.15 -16.39
C ASN A 64 -6.56 1.42 -16.04
N ASP A 65 -6.15 1.43 -14.77
CA ASP A 65 -4.99 0.69 -14.28
C ASP A 65 -5.36 -0.74 -13.79
N LEU A 66 -6.64 -1.14 -13.88
CA LEU A 66 -7.06 -2.50 -13.57
C LEU A 66 -6.52 -3.50 -14.62
N PRO A 67 -6.03 -4.68 -14.19
CA PRO A 67 -5.67 -5.75 -15.12
C PRO A 67 -6.88 -6.26 -15.90
N GLU A 68 -6.67 -6.69 -17.15
CA GLU A 68 -7.71 -7.27 -18.01
C GLU A 68 -8.47 -8.39 -17.30
N LYS A 69 -7.75 -9.32 -16.64
CA LYS A 69 -8.36 -10.42 -15.86
C LYS A 69 -9.37 -9.94 -14.81
N ALA A 70 -9.12 -8.80 -14.17
CA ALA A 70 -10.01 -8.23 -13.16
C ALA A 70 -11.24 -7.57 -13.81
N VAL A 71 -11.02 -6.88 -14.93
CA VAL A 71 -12.10 -6.25 -15.72
C VAL A 71 -13.05 -7.30 -16.29
N GLU A 72 -12.52 -8.37 -16.88
CA GLU A 72 -13.27 -9.50 -17.44
C GLU A 72 -14.08 -10.23 -16.36
N SER A 73 -13.53 -10.33 -15.14
CA SER A 73 -14.21 -10.92 -13.98
C SER A 73 -15.21 -9.97 -13.31
N GLY A 74 -15.46 -8.78 -13.86
CA GLY A 74 -16.39 -7.79 -13.33
C GLY A 74 -15.94 -7.15 -12.01
N GLN A 75 -14.67 -7.31 -11.61
CA GLN A 75 -14.13 -6.74 -10.38
C GLN A 75 -13.94 -5.23 -10.54
N THR A 76 -14.22 -4.48 -9.47
CA THR A 76 -13.99 -3.02 -9.41
C THR A 76 -12.71 -2.66 -8.66
N THR A 77 -12.07 -3.64 -8.03
CA THR A 77 -10.84 -3.49 -7.24
C THR A 77 -9.91 -4.65 -7.53
N TYR A 78 -8.61 -4.38 -7.52
CA TYR A 78 -7.58 -5.39 -7.64
C TYR A 78 -6.51 -5.18 -6.56
N ARG A 79 -6.37 -6.15 -5.66
CA ARG A 79 -5.36 -6.17 -4.59
C ARG A 79 -4.57 -7.46 -4.68
N SER A 80 -3.31 -7.36 -5.05
CA SER A 80 -2.44 -8.52 -5.25
C SER A 80 -1.07 -8.27 -4.63
N ILE A 81 -0.53 -9.31 -4.01
CA ILE A 81 0.86 -9.39 -3.59
C ILE A 81 1.45 -10.67 -4.18
N THR A 82 2.61 -10.56 -4.82
CA THR A 82 3.35 -11.70 -5.35
C THR A 82 4.66 -11.86 -4.59
N ILE A 83 4.87 -13.03 -3.99
CA ILE A 83 6.08 -13.40 -3.24
C ILE A 83 6.59 -14.72 -3.83
N ASP A 84 7.86 -14.78 -4.23
CA ASP A 84 8.48 -15.97 -4.83
C ASP A 84 7.65 -16.59 -5.98
N ASN A 85 7.14 -15.73 -6.86
CA ASN A 85 6.26 -16.07 -7.99
C ASN A 85 4.91 -16.70 -7.61
N LYS A 86 4.51 -16.62 -6.33
CA LYS A 86 3.19 -17.02 -5.85
C LYS A 86 2.36 -15.78 -5.57
N GLU A 87 1.27 -15.64 -6.33
CA GLU A 87 0.33 -14.56 -6.17
C GLU A 87 -0.70 -14.87 -5.09
N ILE A 88 -0.92 -13.89 -4.21
CA ILE A 88 -2.04 -13.83 -3.27
C ILE A 88 -2.89 -12.63 -3.67
N GLU A 89 -4.06 -12.90 -4.24
CA GLU A 89 -5.06 -11.89 -4.59
C GLU A 89 -6.11 -11.86 -3.48
N PHE A 90 -6.36 -10.68 -2.92
CA PHE A 90 -7.21 -10.50 -1.73
C PHE A 90 -8.14 -9.30 -1.91
N SER A 91 -8.74 -9.16 -3.09
CA SER A 91 -9.74 -8.09 -3.32
C SER A 91 -11.04 -8.35 -2.56
N GLY A 92 -11.33 -9.62 -2.24
CA GLY A 92 -12.44 -10.06 -1.37
C GLY A 92 -12.00 -10.46 0.04
N GLY A 93 -12.95 -10.78 0.91
CA GLY A 93 -12.67 -11.37 2.24
C GLY A 93 -12.42 -10.38 3.39
N PHE A 94 -12.72 -9.08 3.20
CA PHE A 94 -12.63 -8.07 4.26
C PHE A 94 -13.87 -7.98 5.17
N THR A 95 -14.84 -8.88 5.01
CA THR A 95 -16.04 -8.89 5.85
C THR A 95 -15.67 -9.28 7.28
N ASP A 96 -16.22 -8.58 8.26
CA ASP A 96 -16.10 -8.85 9.70
C ASP A 96 -14.72 -8.69 10.37
N LEU A 97 -13.66 -8.31 9.64
CA LEU A 97 -12.35 -8.04 10.24
C LEU A 97 -12.37 -6.87 11.25
N HIS A 98 -13.32 -5.94 11.09
CA HIS A 98 -13.54 -4.88 12.08
C HIS A 98 -14.04 -5.47 13.40
N THR A 99 -15.01 -6.38 13.38
CA THR A 99 -15.52 -7.04 14.59
C THR A 99 -14.40 -7.76 15.34
N THR A 100 -13.53 -8.47 14.61
CA THR A 100 -12.33 -9.10 15.20
C THR A 100 -11.39 -8.05 15.80
N SER A 101 -11.11 -6.96 15.08
CA SER A 101 -10.25 -5.87 15.57
C SER A 101 -10.77 -5.28 16.89
N TYR A 102 -12.09 -5.06 17.01
CA TYR A 102 -12.71 -4.60 18.26
C TYR A 102 -12.56 -5.62 19.40
N ARG A 103 -12.75 -6.92 19.13
CA ARG A 103 -12.53 -7.97 20.15
C ARG A 103 -11.08 -7.97 20.65
N GLU A 104 -10.10 -7.89 19.75
CA GLU A 104 -8.69 -7.84 20.13
C GLU A 104 -8.36 -6.59 20.96
N ILE A 105 -8.93 -5.43 20.61
CA ILE A 105 -8.78 -4.20 21.40
C ILE A 105 -9.35 -4.38 22.81
N LEU A 106 -10.57 -4.92 22.93
CA LEU A 106 -11.24 -5.13 24.22
C LEU A 106 -10.52 -6.16 25.09
N ASP A 107 -9.85 -7.12 24.47
CA ASP A 107 -9.04 -8.12 25.17
C ASP A 107 -7.60 -7.64 25.48
N GLY A 108 -7.28 -6.38 25.21
CA GLY A 108 -5.95 -5.80 25.48
C GLY A 108 -4.85 -6.20 24.49
N ARG A 109 -5.22 -6.76 23.34
CA ARG A 109 -4.32 -7.17 22.24
C ARG A 109 -4.42 -6.25 21.01
N GLY A 110 -5.02 -5.08 21.16
CA GLY A 110 -5.15 -4.09 20.09
C GLY A 110 -3.81 -3.48 19.67
N PHE A 111 -3.76 -2.95 18.44
CA PHE A 111 -2.60 -2.23 17.93
C PHE A 111 -2.55 -0.80 18.49
N GLY A 112 -1.46 -0.45 19.18
CA GLY A 112 -1.24 0.86 19.75
C GLY A 112 -0.42 1.77 18.84
N ILE A 113 0.05 2.88 19.43
CA ILE A 113 0.89 3.87 18.73
C ILE A 113 2.20 3.23 18.27
N SER A 114 2.78 2.33 19.07
CA SER A 114 4.05 1.67 18.76
C SER A 114 3.94 0.80 17.51
N GLU A 115 2.85 0.04 17.38
CA GLU A 115 2.59 -0.83 16.24
C GLU A 115 2.29 -0.01 14.97
N ALA A 116 1.49 1.06 15.08
CA ALA A 116 1.14 1.92 13.94
C ALA A 116 2.25 2.88 13.48
N ARG A 117 3.28 3.12 14.30
CA ARG A 117 4.32 4.13 14.03
C ARG A 117 5.05 3.87 12.72
N ASN A 118 5.43 2.62 12.47
CA ASN A 118 6.27 2.27 11.33
C ASN A 118 5.58 2.58 10.00
N SER A 119 4.30 2.20 9.87
CA SER A 119 3.53 2.49 8.65
C SER A 119 3.31 3.99 8.43
N ILE A 120 3.10 4.76 9.50
CA ILE A 120 3.02 6.22 9.46
C ILE A 120 4.34 6.83 8.98
N GLU A 121 5.48 6.37 9.50
CA GLU A 121 6.81 6.84 9.10
C GLU A 121 7.11 6.53 7.63
N ILE A 122 6.76 5.32 7.16
CA ILE A 122 6.90 4.92 5.76
C ILE A 122 6.09 5.85 4.83
N VAL A 123 4.78 6.01 5.07
CA VAL A 123 3.96 6.87 4.19
C VAL A 123 4.33 8.34 4.34
N HIS A 124 4.82 8.78 5.50
CA HIS A 124 5.33 10.13 5.68
C HIS A 124 6.58 10.35 4.83
N LYS A 125 7.55 9.42 4.85
CA LYS A 125 8.76 9.52 4.03
C LYS A 125 8.43 9.55 2.54
N ILE A 126 7.60 8.61 2.06
CA ILE A 126 7.20 8.53 0.65
C ILE A 126 6.59 9.86 0.18
N ARG A 127 5.63 10.42 0.93
CA ARG A 127 4.95 11.67 0.54
C ARG A 127 5.88 12.89 0.41
N ASN A 128 6.98 12.90 1.15
CA ASN A 128 7.92 14.01 1.18
C ASN A 128 9.16 13.75 0.30
N GLN A 129 9.22 12.62 -0.40
CA GLN A 129 10.32 12.30 -1.30
C GLN A 129 10.02 12.81 -2.71
N SER A 130 11.06 13.22 -3.43
CA SER A 130 10.96 13.59 -4.84
C SER A 130 10.91 12.34 -5.71
N VAL A 131 10.26 12.45 -6.88
CA VAL A 131 10.25 11.36 -7.87
C VAL A 131 11.66 11.19 -8.44
N GLU A 132 12.11 9.95 -8.53
CA GLU A 132 13.42 9.55 -9.05
C GLU A 132 13.27 8.63 -10.27
N ASN A 133 14.16 8.81 -11.26
CA ASN A 133 14.18 8.01 -12.48
C ASN A 133 15.34 7.00 -12.47
N ARG A 134 15.37 6.13 -11.45
CA ARG A 134 16.40 5.08 -11.31
C ARG A 134 15.82 3.83 -10.65
N GLY A 135 16.57 2.74 -10.69
CA GLY A 135 16.19 1.50 -10.02
C GLY A 135 15.16 0.67 -10.79
N ALA A 136 14.53 -0.26 -10.07
CA ALA A 136 13.58 -1.22 -10.66
C ALA A 136 12.14 -0.72 -10.54
N TYR A 137 11.42 -0.65 -11.65
CA TYR A 137 10.04 -0.19 -11.67
C TYR A 137 9.04 -1.32 -11.43
N HIS A 138 7.89 -0.99 -10.84
CA HIS A 138 6.75 -1.89 -10.82
C HIS A 138 6.24 -2.11 -12.25
N SER A 139 5.77 -3.32 -12.57
CA SER A 139 5.36 -3.70 -13.93
C SER A 139 4.20 -2.86 -14.49
N PHE A 140 3.37 -2.29 -13.60
CA PHE A 140 2.22 -1.45 -14.00
C PHE A 140 2.61 -0.01 -14.30
N LEU A 141 3.83 0.41 -13.94
CA LEU A 141 4.32 1.71 -14.36
C LEU A 141 4.74 1.63 -15.82
N LYS A 142 3.81 1.98 -16.73
CA LYS A 142 4.10 2.15 -18.15
C LYS A 142 5.12 3.28 -18.30
N LYS A 143 6.23 3.02 -18.99
CA LYS A 143 7.22 4.04 -19.36
C LYS A 143 6.72 4.88 -20.53
#